data_AF-A0A5J4QE78-F1
#
_entry.id   AF-A0A5J4QE78-F1
#
_cell.length_a   1.000
_cell.length_b   1.000
_cell.length_c   1.000
_cell.angle_alpha   90.00
_cell.angle_beta   90.00
_cell.angle_gamma   90.00
#
_symmetry.space_group_name_H-M   'P 1'
#
loop_
_entity.id
_entity.type
_entity.pdbx_description
1 polymer ?
#
loop_
_entity_poly.entity_id
_entity_poly.type
_entity_poly.pdbx_seq_one_letter_code
_entity_poly.pdbx_strand_id
1 'polypeptide(L)'
;GNVSFAGYSLFRTRANGVYESNMLLPDELIERRLTNYVPLEALHELRICLEKELSIRLNSAYTGYLGTDMMICRFADAPEYRIHPCVEVNLRMTMGVVARLFYDRYVQPEAEGIFSVNYFSSPNQLAAEHLRLFKEYPLQVSGGKIIAGYLSLAPVTPHSQYAASVLLGDRNITNH
;
A
#
# COMPACT_ATOMS: atom_id res chain seq x y z
N GLY A 1 -2.77 -23.56 12.93
CA GLY A 1 -3.65 -22.50 12.40
C GLY A 1 -3.50 -22.45 10.91
N ASN A 2 -4.32 -21.66 10.23
CA ASN A 2 -4.30 -21.51 8.78
C ASN A 2 -4.05 -20.04 8.44
N VAL A 3 -3.04 -19.79 7.62
CA VAL A 3 -2.74 -18.49 7.03
C VAL A 3 -3.23 -18.53 5.58
N SER A 4 -3.98 -17.51 5.19
CA SER A 4 -4.48 -17.32 3.82
C SER A 4 -4.12 -15.93 3.32
N PHE A 5 -3.82 -15.82 2.04
CA PHE A 5 -3.47 -14.59 1.36
C PHE A 5 -4.66 -13.62 1.36
N ALA A 6 -4.41 -12.41 1.83
CA ALA A 6 -5.42 -11.34 1.91
C ALA A 6 -5.23 -10.27 0.82
N GLY A 7 -4.11 -10.29 0.09
CA GLY A 7 -3.82 -9.30 -0.94
C GLY A 7 -2.37 -8.84 -1.01
N TYR A 8 -1.99 -8.30 -2.17
CA TYR A 8 -0.74 -7.58 -2.33
C TYR A 8 -0.90 -6.13 -1.90
N SER A 9 0.23 -5.51 -1.55
CA SER A 9 0.31 -4.10 -1.23
C SER A 9 1.67 -3.58 -1.67
N LEU A 10 1.70 -2.70 -2.66
CA LEU A 10 2.91 -2.02 -3.11
C LEU A 10 3.10 -0.75 -2.30
N PHE A 11 4.24 -0.60 -1.62
CA PHE A 11 4.52 0.55 -0.77
C PHE A 11 5.85 1.20 -1.10
N ARG A 12 5.98 2.46 -0.69
CA ARG A 12 7.18 3.28 -0.84
C ARG A 12 7.72 3.65 0.51
N THR A 13 9.04 3.66 0.61
CA THR A 13 9.79 4.19 1.75
C THR A 13 10.61 5.39 1.30
N ARG A 14 10.81 6.34 2.21
CA ARG A 14 11.77 7.41 2.03
C ARG A 14 13.20 6.86 2.03
N ALA A 15 14.17 7.69 1.63
CA ALA A 15 15.59 7.30 1.61
C ALA A 15 16.14 6.85 2.98
N ASN A 16 15.51 7.27 4.08
CA ASN A 16 15.85 6.85 5.44
C ASN A 16 15.10 5.58 5.91
N GLY A 17 14.39 4.89 5.01
CA GLY A 17 13.65 3.65 5.30
C GLY A 17 12.27 3.84 5.93
N VAL A 18 11.85 5.07 6.23
CA VAL A 18 10.53 5.34 6.81
C VAL A 18 9.45 5.14 5.77
N TYR A 19 8.37 4.44 6.15
CA TYR A 19 7.16 4.30 5.34
C TYR A 19 6.63 5.67 4.86
N GLU A 20 6.27 5.76 3.59
CA GLU A 20 5.76 6.98 2.96
C GLU A 20 4.32 6.80 2.48
N SER A 21 4.07 5.76 1.68
CA SER A 21 2.77 5.53 1.05
C SER A 21 2.57 4.10 0.59
N ASN A 22 1.31 3.73 0.34
CA ASN A 22 0.89 2.56 -0.42
C ASN A 22 0.21 2.99 -1.72
N MET A 23 0.42 2.23 -2.78
CA MET A 23 -0.41 2.29 -3.97
C MET A 23 -1.78 1.68 -3.66
N LEU A 24 -2.83 2.35 -4.11
CA LEU A 24 -4.22 1.90 -4.08
C LEU A 24 -4.53 1.27 -5.44
N LEU A 25 -4.35 -0.05 -5.52
CA LEU A 25 -4.46 -0.86 -6.74
C LEU A 25 -5.09 -2.21 -6.42
N PRO A 26 -5.79 -2.84 -7.37
CA PRO A 26 -6.19 -4.23 -7.27
C PRO A 26 -4.97 -5.15 -7.48
N ASP A 27 -5.07 -6.41 -7.04
CA ASP A 27 -3.97 -7.38 -7.13
C ASP A 27 -3.47 -7.55 -8.57
N GLU A 28 -4.38 -7.57 -9.55
CA GLU A 28 -4.05 -7.78 -10.96
C GLU A 28 -3.14 -6.67 -11.50
N LEU A 29 -3.32 -5.42 -11.04
CA LEU A 29 -2.45 -4.32 -11.45
C LEU A 29 -1.12 -4.33 -10.71
N ILE A 30 -1.10 -4.76 -9.44
CA ILE A 30 0.15 -4.94 -8.69
C ILE A 30 0.99 -6.05 -9.35
N GLU A 31 0.38 -7.20 -9.64
CA GLU A 31 1.02 -8.30 -10.35
C GLU A 31 1.58 -7.83 -11.70
N ARG A 32 0.78 -7.15 -12.53
CA ARG A 32 1.25 -6.59 -13.81
C ARG A 32 2.48 -5.70 -13.66
N ARG A 33 2.52 -4.85 -12.63
CA ARG A 33 3.69 -4.00 -12.35
C ARG A 33 4.92 -4.82 -11.96
N LEU A 34 4.75 -5.82 -11.10
CA LEU A 34 5.84 -6.69 -10.64
C LEU A 34 6.34 -7.63 -11.75
N THR A 35 5.48 -8.03 -12.69
CA THR A 35 5.84 -8.90 -13.83
C THR A 35 6.82 -8.26 -14.82
N ASN A 36 7.02 -6.94 -14.74
CA ASN A 36 8.09 -6.28 -15.48
C ASN A 36 9.49 -6.68 -14.97
N TYR A 37 9.59 -7.29 -13.78
CA TYR A 37 10.85 -7.66 -13.16
C TYR A 37 11.00 -9.16 -12.94
N VAL A 38 9.94 -9.85 -12.52
CA VAL A 38 9.97 -11.28 -12.17
C VAL A 38 8.78 -12.03 -12.76
N PRO A 39 8.89 -13.33 -13.08
CA PRO A 39 7.75 -14.09 -13.59
C PRO A 39 6.56 -14.10 -12.62
N LEU A 40 5.34 -14.10 -13.16
CA LEU A 40 4.11 -14.13 -12.36
C LEU A 40 4.04 -15.41 -11.51
N GLU A 41 4.48 -16.52 -12.08
CA GLU A 41 4.53 -17.83 -11.45
C GLU A 41 5.39 -17.78 -10.18
N ALA A 42 6.51 -17.06 -10.20
CA ALA A 42 7.37 -16.92 -9.03
C ALA A 42 6.67 -16.16 -7.88
N LEU A 43 5.82 -15.18 -8.19
CA LEU A 43 5.02 -14.46 -7.17
C LEU A 43 3.95 -15.37 -6.56
N HIS A 44 3.29 -16.20 -7.38
CA HIS A 44 2.25 -17.12 -6.93
C HIS A 44 2.81 -18.29 -6.12
N GLU A 45 3.94 -18.86 -6.55
CA GLU A 45 4.66 -19.90 -5.80
C GLU A 45 5.15 -19.36 -4.45
N LEU A 46 5.70 -18.15 -4.43
CA LEU A 46 6.13 -17.51 -3.19
C LEU A 46 4.97 -17.30 -2.22
N ARG A 47 3.81 -16.84 -2.70
CA ARG A 47 2.59 -16.71 -1.89
C ARG A 47 2.24 -18.05 -1.21
N ILE A 48 2.19 -19.13 -1.98
CA ILE A 48 1.84 -20.48 -1.46
C ILE A 48 2.89 -20.95 -0.43
N CYS A 49 4.17 -20.73 -0.72
CA CYS A 49 5.25 -21.06 0.22
C CYS A 49 5.12 -20.28 1.53
N LEU A 50 4.86 -18.97 1.47
CA LEU A 50 4.67 -18.14 2.66
C LEU A 50 3.45 -18.54 3.48
N GLU A 51 2.31 -18.81 2.85
CA GLU A 51 1.10 -19.30 3.55
C GLU A 51 1.40 -20.59 4.32
N LYS A 52 2.09 -21.54 3.69
CA LYS A 52 2.47 -22.82 4.31
C LYS A 52 3.44 -22.61 5.47
N GLU A 53 4.53 -21.90 5.25
CA GLU A 53 5.55 -21.68 6.27
C GLU A 53 4.98 -20.90 7.46
N LEU A 54 4.23 -19.82 7.22
CA LEU A 54 3.61 -19.03 8.29
C LEU A 54 2.54 -19.82 9.04
N SER A 55 1.77 -20.68 8.37
CA SER A 55 0.80 -21.56 9.03
C SER A 55 1.49 -22.52 10.01
N ILE A 56 2.64 -23.08 9.63
CA ILE A 56 3.43 -23.97 10.49
C ILE A 56 4.02 -23.20 11.67
N ARG A 57 4.64 -22.04 11.39
CA ARG A 57 5.40 -21.27 12.38
C ARG A 57 4.50 -20.57 13.41
N LEU A 58 3.38 -20.00 12.97
CA LEU A 58 2.46 -19.30 13.86
C LEU A 58 1.47 -20.25 14.52
N ASN A 59 1.13 -21.36 13.86
CA ASN A 59 0.17 -22.35 14.33
C ASN A 59 -1.06 -21.74 15.04
N SER A 60 -1.17 -21.85 16.36
CA SER A 60 -2.26 -21.28 17.18
C SER A 60 -1.82 -20.09 18.03
N ALA A 61 -0.59 -19.61 17.86
CA ALA A 61 0.00 -18.53 18.64
C ALA A 61 -0.47 -17.13 18.21
N TYR A 62 -1.01 -16.98 17.01
CA TYR A 62 -1.49 -15.71 16.49
C TYR A 62 -2.78 -15.86 15.68
N THR A 63 -3.69 -14.90 15.83
CA THR A 63 -4.90 -14.77 15.01
C THR A 63 -5.13 -13.30 14.72
N GLY A 64 -5.10 -12.96 13.44
CA GLY A 64 -5.19 -11.57 12.97
C GLY A 64 -4.50 -11.40 11.63
N TYR A 65 -4.47 -10.16 11.14
CA TYR A 65 -3.70 -9.81 9.96
C TYR A 65 -2.20 -9.80 10.24
N LEU A 66 -1.43 -10.22 9.25
CA LEU A 66 0.02 -10.02 9.22
C LEU A 66 0.44 -9.48 7.85
N GLY A 67 1.59 -8.83 7.80
CA GLY A 67 2.27 -8.46 6.56
C GLY A 67 3.64 -9.10 6.48
N THR A 68 4.04 -9.51 5.27
CA THR A 68 5.41 -9.94 4.96
C THR A 68 6.00 -8.95 3.98
N ASP A 69 7.06 -8.27 4.40
CA ASP A 69 7.73 -7.28 3.56
C ASP A 69 8.69 -8.00 2.61
N MET A 70 8.58 -7.67 1.33
CA MET A 70 9.33 -8.28 0.24
C MET A 70 9.97 -7.20 -0.62
N MET A 71 11.06 -7.54 -1.29
CA MET A 71 11.72 -6.64 -2.23
C MET A 71 12.06 -7.38 -3.51
N ILE A 72 12.06 -6.68 -4.65
CA ILE A 72 12.71 -7.16 -5.87
C ILE A 72 14.04 -6.44 -5.96
N CYS A 73 15.13 -7.21 -5.96
CA CYS A 73 16.48 -6.69 -5.99
C CYS A 73 17.08 -6.89 -7.39
N ARG A 74 17.84 -5.89 -7.85
CA ARG A 74 18.59 -5.96 -9.11
C ARG A 74 20.02 -6.42 -8.84
N PHE A 75 20.50 -7.35 -9.65
CA PHE A 75 21.82 -7.95 -9.61
C PHE A 75 22.53 -7.75 -10.96
N ALA A 76 23.87 -7.81 -10.94
CA ALA A 76 24.67 -7.67 -12.16
C ALA A 76 24.69 -8.95 -13.01
N ASP A 77 24.43 -10.10 -12.39
CA ASP A 77 24.43 -11.43 -13.00
C ASP A 77 23.00 -11.94 -13.26
N ALA A 78 22.86 -12.83 -14.24
CA ALA A 78 21.56 -13.41 -14.59
C ALA A 78 21.07 -14.42 -13.52
N PRO A 79 19.79 -14.40 -13.13
CA PRO A 79 18.76 -13.44 -13.54
C PRO A 79 18.97 -12.07 -12.88
N GLU A 80 18.78 -11.01 -13.68
CA GLU A 80 19.00 -9.61 -13.27
C GLU A 80 18.12 -9.19 -12.10
N TYR A 81 16.87 -9.67 -12.03
CA TYR A 81 15.95 -9.36 -10.95
C TYR A 81 15.60 -10.62 -10.16
N ARG A 82 15.60 -10.50 -8.83
CA ARG A 82 15.28 -11.60 -7.91
C ARG A 82 14.43 -11.11 -6.76
N ILE A 83 13.51 -11.95 -6.30
CA ILE A 83 12.68 -11.64 -5.14
C ILE A 83 13.47 -11.94 -3.86
N HIS A 84 13.58 -10.97 -2.96
CA HIS A 84 13.91 -11.18 -1.56
C HIS A 84 12.61 -11.49 -0.80
N PRO A 85 12.34 -12.76 -0.47
CA PRO A 85 10.98 -13.26 -0.20
C PRO A 85 10.41 -12.86 1.17
N CYS A 86 11.26 -12.45 2.12
CA CYS A 86 10.84 -12.05 3.45
C CYS A 86 11.96 -11.25 4.12
N VAL A 87 11.82 -9.92 4.15
CA VAL A 87 12.70 -9.01 4.89
C VAL A 87 12.23 -8.92 6.35
N GLU A 88 10.92 -8.79 6.55
CA GLU A 88 10.29 -8.64 7.86
C GLU A 88 8.90 -9.28 7.86
N VAL A 89 8.48 -9.81 9.01
CA VAL A 89 7.08 -10.22 9.25
C VAL A 89 6.49 -9.37 10.37
N ASN A 90 5.41 -8.66 10.05
CA ASN A 90 4.67 -7.79 10.95
C ASN A 90 3.36 -8.46 11.39
N LEU A 91 3.27 -8.95 12.63
CA LEU A 91 2.07 -9.61 13.19
C LEU A 91 1.02 -8.58 13.68
N ARG A 92 0.52 -7.76 12.77
CA ARG A 92 -0.48 -6.72 13.01
C ARG A 92 -1.17 -6.33 11.71
N MET A 93 -2.24 -5.54 11.84
CA MET A 93 -2.78 -4.78 10.71
C MET A 93 -1.74 -3.74 10.26
N THR A 94 -1.05 -4.03 9.16
CA THR A 94 -0.04 -3.14 8.58
C THR A 94 -0.69 -2.04 7.75
N MET A 95 0.08 -1.01 7.37
CA MET A 95 -0.41 0.03 6.45
C MET A 95 -0.85 -0.56 5.10
N GLY A 96 -0.21 -1.66 4.67
CA GLY A 96 -0.63 -2.40 3.48
C GLY A 96 -2.01 -3.04 3.62
N VAL A 97 -2.33 -3.60 4.79
CA VAL A 97 -3.68 -4.11 5.06
C VAL A 97 -4.70 -2.98 5.07
N VAL A 98 -4.37 -1.82 5.65
CA VAL A 98 -5.25 -0.64 5.63
C VAL A 98 -5.50 -0.18 4.19
N ALA A 99 -4.45 -0.04 3.38
CA ALA A 99 -4.55 0.35 1.98
C ALA A 99 -5.43 -0.62 1.18
N ARG A 100 -5.22 -1.94 1.37
CA ARG A 100 -5.97 -2.97 0.67
C ARG A 100 -7.46 -2.94 1.05
N LEU A 101 -7.77 -2.95 2.35
CA LEU A 101 -9.16 -2.89 2.80
C LEU A 101 -9.86 -1.58 2.40
N PHE A 102 -9.12 -0.47 2.38
CA PHE A 102 -9.65 0.80 1.90
C PHE A 102 -10.01 0.71 0.41
N TYR A 103 -9.11 0.15 -0.41
CA TYR A 103 -9.34 -0.05 -1.84
C TYR A 103 -10.60 -0.88 -2.09
N ASP A 104 -10.64 -2.10 -1.53
CA ASP A 104 -11.73 -3.05 -1.75
C ASP A 104 -13.10 -2.50 -1.31
N ARG A 105 -13.13 -1.71 -0.23
CA ARG A 105 -14.37 -1.21 0.34
C ARG A 105 -14.82 0.11 -0.27
N TYR A 106 -13.92 1.03 -0.56
CA TYR A 106 -14.30 2.41 -0.89
C TYR A 106 -13.86 2.87 -2.26
N VAL A 107 -12.94 2.19 -2.95
CA VAL A 107 -12.44 2.65 -4.24
C VAL A 107 -13.15 1.91 -5.38
N GLN A 108 -13.40 2.61 -6.47
CA GLN A 108 -13.93 2.00 -7.70
C GLN A 108 -12.82 1.16 -8.37
N PRO A 109 -13.11 -0.06 -8.89
CA PRO A 109 -12.08 -0.96 -9.43
C PRO A 109 -11.17 -0.38 -10.52
N GLU A 110 -11.64 0.60 -11.29
CA GLU A 110 -10.84 1.26 -12.33
C GLU A 110 -10.05 2.46 -11.82
N ALA A 111 -10.27 2.89 -10.58
CA ALA A 111 -9.55 4.00 -9.99
C ALA A 111 -8.23 3.53 -9.38
N GLU A 112 -7.20 4.34 -9.54
CA GLU A 112 -5.88 4.16 -8.96
C GLU A 112 -5.50 5.40 -8.15
N GLY A 113 -4.60 5.21 -7.19
CA GLY A 113 -3.99 6.34 -6.49
C GLY A 113 -3.10 5.90 -5.35
N ILE A 114 -3.01 6.75 -4.34
CA ILE A 114 -2.13 6.52 -3.21
C ILE A 114 -2.85 6.70 -1.89
N PHE A 115 -2.45 5.91 -0.91
CA PHE A 115 -2.67 6.14 0.50
C PHE A 115 -1.34 6.57 1.11
N SER A 116 -1.31 7.68 1.84
CA SER A 116 -0.08 8.22 2.41
C SER A 116 -0.25 8.64 3.87
N VAL A 117 0.84 8.55 4.64
CA VAL A 117 0.95 9.14 5.96
C VAL A 117 2.14 10.10 5.97
N ASN A 118 1.86 11.40 6.04
CA ASN A 118 2.87 12.44 5.92
C ASN A 118 3.02 13.22 7.23
N TYR A 119 4.28 13.50 7.59
CA TYR A 119 4.63 14.42 8.65
C TYR A 119 4.90 15.82 8.09
N PHE A 120 4.45 16.85 8.80
CA PHE A 120 4.66 18.25 8.47
C PHE A 120 5.35 18.97 9.62
N SER A 121 6.32 19.82 9.28
CA SER A 121 7.13 20.55 10.28
C SER A 121 6.32 21.55 11.13
N SER A 122 5.12 21.94 10.68
CA SER A 122 4.20 22.75 11.46
C SER A 122 2.73 22.46 11.10
N PRO A 123 1.78 22.72 12.02
CA PRO A 123 0.36 22.59 11.71
C PRO A 123 -0.13 23.49 10.57
N ASN A 124 0.46 24.68 10.40
CA ASN A 124 0.11 25.60 9.31
C ASN A 124 0.46 25.03 7.93
N GLN A 125 1.60 24.34 7.81
CA GLN A 125 1.96 23.68 6.55
C GLN A 125 0.99 22.55 6.20
N LEU A 126 0.62 21.73 7.19
CA LEU A 126 -0.34 20.67 7.00
C LEU A 126 -1.71 21.23 6.59
N ALA A 127 -2.20 22.26 7.29
CA ALA A 127 -3.48 22.90 6.98
C ALA A 127 -3.49 23.52 5.58
N ALA A 128 -2.40 24.18 5.17
CA ALA A 128 -2.28 24.75 3.83
C ALA A 128 -2.30 23.66 2.75
N GLU A 129 -1.55 22.56 2.94
CA GLU A 129 -1.53 21.45 2.01
C GLU A 129 -2.88 20.72 1.93
N HIS A 130 -3.53 20.51 3.07
CA HIS A 130 -4.88 19.95 3.14
C HIS A 130 -5.88 20.79 2.33
N LEU A 131 -5.89 22.11 2.52
CA LEU A 131 -6.77 23.03 1.79
C LEU A 131 -6.47 23.06 0.29
N ARG A 132 -5.18 23.01 -0.08
CA ARG A 132 -4.74 22.93 -1.47
C ARG A 132 -5.26 21.67 -2.14
N LEU A 133 -5.00 20.49 -1.55
CA LEU A 133 -5.46 19.21 -2.08
C LEU A 133 -6.98 19.12 -2.15
N PHE A 134 -7.68 19.60 -1.12
CA PHE A 134 -9.14 19.64 -1.10
C PHE A 134 -9.73 20.47 -2.25
N LYS A 135 -9.07 21.57 -2.63
CA LYS A 135 -9.53 22.47 -3.70
C LYS A 135 -9.15 21.98 -5.09
N GLU A 136 -7.93 21.47 -5.26
CA GLU A 136 -7.43 20.97 -6.55
C GLU A 136 -8.01 19.62 -6.94
N TYR A 137 -8.26 18.75 -5.95
CA TYR A 137 -8.71 17.38 -6.15
C TYR A 137 -10.03 17.14 -5.38
N PRO A 138 -11.14 17.78 -5.80
CA PRO A 138 -12.42 17.56 -5.13
C PRO A 138 -12.82 16.09 -5.17
N LEU A 139 -13.30 15.57 -4.05
CA LEU A 139 -13.69 14.17 -3.91
C LEU A 139 -14.88 13.85 -4.82
N GLN A 140 -14.72 12.83 -5.66
CA GLN A 140 -15.75 12.34 -6.58
C GLN A 140 -16.17 10.93 -6.18
N VAL A 141 -17.47 10.76 -5.92
CA VAL A 141 -18.07 9.49 -5.48
C VAL A 141 -19.24 9.14 -6.41
N SER A 142 -19.27 7.89 -6.87
CA SER A 142 -20.42 7.32 -7.59
C SER A 142 -20.72 5.93 -7.05
N GLY A 143 -22.00 5.60 -6.89
CA GLY A 143 -22.42 4.30 -6.37
C GLY A 143 -21.86 3.95 -4.98
N GLY A 144 -21.54 4.95 -4.15
CA GLY A 144 -20.92 4.75 -2.84
C GLY A 144 -19.42 4.43 -2.88
N LYS A 145 -18.78 4.52 -4.04
CA LYS A 145 -17.35 4.31 -4.26
C LYS A 145 -16.67 5.59 -4.75
N ILE A 146 -15.43 5.80 -4.33
CA ILE A 146 -14.59 6.92 -4.74
C ILE A 146 -14.00 6.61 -6.12
N ILE A 147 -14.15 7.56 -7.04
CA ILE A 147 -13.65 7.48 -8.42
C ILE A 147 -12.35 8.27 -8.55
N ALA A 148 -12.29 9.45 -7.91
CA ALA A 148 -11.15 10.36 -7.97
C ALA A 148 -11.20 11.35 -6.80
N GLY A 149 -10.09 12.07 -6.61
CA GLY A 149 -10.00 13.17 -5.67
C GLY A 149 -9.28 12.83 -4.38
N TYR A 150 -9.19 13.83 -3.51
CA TYR A 150 -8.52 13.79 -2.22
C TYR A 150 -9.51 13.52 -1.09
N LEU A 151 -9.12 12.66 -0.15
CA LEU A 151 -9.84 12.44 1.10
C LEU A 151 -8.86 12.31 2.27
N SER A 152 -9.00 13.19 3.26
CA SER A 152 -8.33 13.02 4.55
C SER A 152 -9.01 11.90 5.35
N LEU A 153 -8.23 10.94 5.84
CA LEU A 153 -8.71 9.82 6.66
C LEU A 153 -8.76 10.14 8.14
N ALA A 154 -8.14 11.25 8.55
CA ALA A 154 -8.21 11.79 9.89
C ALA A 154 -8.58 13.28 9.87
N PRO A 155 -9.25 13.81 10.90
CA PRO A 155 -9.49 15.24 11.01
C PRO A 155 -8.18 16.04 11.01
N VAL A 156 -8.13 17.09 10.21
CA VAL A 156 -7.05 18.08 10.25
C VAL A 156 -7.44 19.17 11.25
N THR A 157 -6.63 19.32 12.30
CA THR A 157 -6.87 20.29 13.39
C THR A 157 -5.73 21.30 13.46
N PRO A 158 -5.89 22.43 14.18
CA PRO A 158 -4.82 23.40 14.40
C PRO A 158 -3.57 22.85 15.10
N HIS A 159 -3.62 21.62 15.63
CA HIS A 159 -2.50 20.95 16.29
C HIS A 159 -1.98 19.74 15.50
N SER A 160 -2.60 19.39 14.37
CA SER A 160 -2.20 18.23 13.57
C SER A 160 -0.85 18.48 12.91
N GLN A 161 0.06 17.53 13.01
CA GLN A 161 1.33 17.49 12.25
C GLN A 161 1.51 16.22 11.44
N TYR A 162 0.55 15.29 11.54
CA TYR A 162 0.48 14.10 10.71
C TYR A 162 -0.83 14.11 9.94
N ALA A 163 -0.77 13.79 8.65
CA ALA A 163 -1.94 13.61 7.81
C ALA A 163 -1.93 12.21 7.22
N ALA A 164 -3.00 11.45 7.47
CA ALA A 164 -3.33 10.24 6.74
C ALA A 164 -4.37 10.59 5.69
N SER A 165 -4.09 10.33 4.42
CA SER A 165 -4.98 10.71 3.32
C SER A 165 -4.87 9.76 2.15
N VAL A 166 -5.90 9.78 1.31
CA VAL A 166 -5.88 9.16 -0.01
C VAL A 166 -6.01 10.22 -1.10
N LEU A 167 -5.40 9.96 -2.25
CA LEU A 167 -5.53 10.77 -3.44
C LEU A 167 -5.65 9.83 -4.65
N LEU A 168 -6.78 9.88 -5.34
CA LEU A 168 -7.11 9.03 -6.48
C LEU A 168 -7.20 9.86 -7.77
N GLY A 169 -6.80 9.27 -8.89
CA GLY A 169 -6.97 9.84 -10.23
C GLY A 169 -5.89 10.84 -10.68
N ASP A 170 -4.88 11.14 -9.86
CA ASP A 170 -3.71 11.91 -10.31
C ASP A 170 -2.66 11.00 -10.96
N ARG A 171 -2.60 11.04 -12.30
CA ARG A 171 -1.67 10.24 -13.12
C ARG A 171 -0.20 10.59 -12.87
N ASN A 172 0.11 11.77 -12.34
CA ASN A 172 1.50 12.14 -12.04
C ASN A 172 2.02 11.41 -10.81
N ILE A 173 1.13 10.96 -9.93
CA ILE A 173 1.48 10.30 -8.67
C ILE A 173 1.57 8.79 -8.83
N THR A 174 0.84 8.20 -9.79
CA THR A 174 0.78 6.75 -10.01
C THR A 174 1.88 6.18 -10.92
N ASN A 175 2.63 7.05 -11.61
CA ASN A 175 3.63 6.73 -12.65
C ASN A 175 5.09 6.68 -12.14
N HIS A 176 5.30 6.68 -10.83
CA HIS A 176 6.60 6.50 -10.18
C HIS A 176 6.59 5.26 -9.29
#